data_AF-A0A835GDU5-F1
#
_entry.id   AF-A0A835GDU5-F1
#
_cell.length_a   1.000
_cell.length_b   1.000
_cell.length_c   1.000
_cell.angle_alpha   90.00
_cell.angle_beta   90.00
_cell.angle_gamma   90.00
#
_symmetry.space_group_name_H-M   'P 1'
#
loop_
_entity.id
_entity.type
_entity.pdbx_description
1 polymer ?
#
loop_
_entity_poly.entity_id
_entity_poly.type
_entity_poly.pdbx_seq_one_letter_code
_entity_poly.pdbx_strand_id
1 'polypeptide(L)'
;MSKRASPELIDTSQKKKSKETDVSSTYFHVSLRDSGLILKHPPEKCTASLETIHIIRNLKKNLEKHFDYPRNLTDLFKNFEDECKDLEIFKHYLFPNILRISGDSAEEYPVSDSVIKILLSVPVIQNKISDYIFEKAIDLAAESMCGPWIQMILKCFSSLDSIVNTDKISTNLINLLDVASEKMVKLEIIIAIPDIIGDQEHDNIATELSRILSEDHDLIPAILDCLSYLCLSNDQYDQLQKKSLNLLASLSRCNYFPNFVKFLLMPGRMSDASYLEAVQGLRNALGWSDTMNVQERATSQVLTATAIRNSMVSSKVIGNAWLKAISLCKEFTHFKPIDFVILLIAYSISEEKQKQVENLIRKQMKLNILKIDILNQAFKQFIPMLKEYLKQYIDLSNSLLKTNTEPASSQELFAARMYTLSLQHLEDCSQTIVAGLLQLDWTPSTVL
;
A
#
# COMPACT_ATOMS: atom_id res chain seq x y z
N MET A 1 46.71 -43.43 -59.76
CA MET A 1 47.07 -42.41 -60.77
C MET A 1 45.86 -41.53 -61.03
N SER A 2 46.09 -40.21 -60.96
CA SER A 2 45.34 -39.08 -61.55
C SER A 2 43.96 -38.63 -61.02
N LYS A 3 43.85 -37.29 -60.95
CA LYS A 3 42.83 -36.40 -60.35
C LYS A 3 41.81 -35.87 -61.37
N ARG A 4 40.64 -35.46 -60.88
CA ARG A 4 39.87 -34.19 -61.10
C ARG A 4 38.41 -34.43 -60.67
N ALA A 5 37.56 -33.50 -60.26
CA ALA A 5 37.57 -32.14 -59.69
C ALA A 5 36.08 -31.88 -59.31
N SER A 6 35.81 -31.18 -58.20
CA SER A 6 34.48 -30.95 -57.60
C SER A 6 33.64 -29.91 -58.34
N PRO A 7 32.29 -29.96 -58.26
CA PRO A 7 31.43 -28.81 -58.51
C PRO A 7 30.61 -28.37 -57.28
N GLU A 8 30.28 -27.08 -57.30
CA GLU A 8 29.51 -26.27 -56.37
C GLU A 8 28.06 -26.76 -56.19
N LEU A 9 27.52 -26.62 -54.97
CA LEU A 9 26.12 -26.86 -54.64
C LEU A 9 25.38 -25.52 -54.55
N ILE A 10 24.39 -25.36 -55.42
CA ILE A 10 23.46 -24.23 -55.51
C ILE A 10 22.38 -24.41 -54.45
N ASP A 11 22.23 -23.41 -53.57
CA ASP A 11 21.23 -23.35 -52.52
C ASP A 11 19.91 -22.78 -53.07
N THR A 12 18.87 -23.61 -53.02
CA THR A 12 17.49 -23.24 -53.35
C THR A 12 16.72 -22.96 -52.07
N SER A 13 16.39 -21.70 -51.79
CA SER A 13 15.33 -21.38 -50.83
C SER A 13 14.49 -20.21 -51.31
N GLN A 14 13.27 -20.54 -51.74
CA GLN A 14 12.19 -19.64 -52.12
C GLN A 14 11.76 -18.77 -50.92
N LYS A 15 11.98 -17.46 -50.99
CA LYS A 15 11.32 -16.49 -50.10
C LYS A 15 9.88 -16.26 -50.56
N LYS A 16 8.91 -16.77 -49.80
CA LYS A 16 7.52 -16.30 -49.82
C LYS A 16 7.50 -14.83 -49.38
N LYS A 17 7.26 -13.91 -50.31
CA LYS A 17 6.90 -12.51 -50.04
C LYS A 17 5.49 -12.47 -49.44
N SER A 18 5.38 -12.31 -48.13
CA SER A 18 4.20 -11.71 -47.49
C SER A 18 4.26 -10.20 -47.71
N LYS A 19 3.10 -9.60 -48.04
CA LYS A 19 2.94 -8.17 -48.32
C LYS A 19 3.33 -7.32 -47.11
N GLU A 20 4.52 -6.73 -47.13
CA GLU A 20 4.82 -5.52 -46.34
C GLU A 20 4.14 -4.34 -47.03
N THR A 21 2.97 -3.94 -46.52
CA THR A 21 2.41 -2.62 -46.79
C THR A 21 3.39 -1.58 -46.27
N ASP A 22 3.70 -0.56 -47.07
CA ASP A 22 4.70 0.48 -46.77
C ASP A 22 4.24 1.39 -45.61
N VAL A 23 4.34 0.90 -44.37
CA VAL A 23 3.95 1.61 -43.13
C VAL A 23 4.73 2.92 -42.94
N SER A 24 5.85 3.08 -43.66
CA SER A 24 6.75 4.25 -43.56
C SER A 24 6.14 5.59 -43.97
N SER A 25 4.90 5.60 -44.48
CA SER A 25 4.24 6.72 -45.13
C SER A 25 2.95 7.23 -44.44
N THR A 26 2.51 6.60 -43.34
CA THR A 26 1.29 7.04 -42.64
C THR A 26 1.48 8.40 -41.98
N TYR A 27 0.39 9.17 -41.79
CA TYR A 27 0.47 10.48 -41.15
C TYR A 27 1.01 10.37 -39.71
N PHE A 28 0.72 9.26 -39.03
CA PHE A 28 1.28 8.93 -37.72
C PHE A 28 2.81 8.83 -37.74
N HIS A 29 3.37 8.01 -38.64
CA HIS A 29 4.82 7.86 -38.78
C HIS A 29 5.51 9.16 -39.20
N VAL A 30 4.93 9.92 -40.14
CA VAL A 30 5.48 11.19 -40.60
C VAL A 30 5.49 12.22 -39.47
N SER A 31 4.37 12.39 -38.76
CA SER A 31 4.26 13.36 -37.66
C SER A 31 5.24 13.10 -36.52
N LEU A 32 5.45 11.83 -36.17
CA LEU A 32 6.43 11.44 -35.15
C LEU A 32 7.87 11.64 -35.65
N ARG A 33 8.17 11.28 -36.90
CA ARG A 33 9.49 11.48 -37.52
C ARG A 33 9.86 12.95 -37.53
N ASP A 34 8.95 13.83 -37.96
CA ASP A 34 9.14 15.27 -38.00
C ASP A 34 9.30 15.89 -36.60
N SER A 35 8.83 15.18 -35.58
CA SER A 35 8.96 15.57 -34.16
C SER A 35 10.21 15.01 -33.49
N GLY A 36 10.98 14.16 -34.18
CA GLY A 36 12.23 13.57 -33.70
C GLY A 36 12.13 12.13 -33.18
N LEU A 37 11.03 11.42 -33.46
CA LEU A 37 10.82 10.02 -33.09
C LEU A 37 10.53 9.17 -34.32
N ILE A 38 11.41 8.22 -34.64
CA ILE A 38 11.21 7.28 -35.74
C ILE A 38 10.68 5.98 -35.15
N LEU A 39 9.45 5.65 -35.52
CA LEU A 39 8.84 4.39 -35.15
C LEU A 39 9.38 3.24 -35.99
N LYS A 40 9.57 2.10 -35.31
CA LYS A 40 9.90 0.82 -35.90
C LYS A 40 8.95 -0.25 -35.36
N HIS A 41 8.81 -1.34 -36.08
CA HIS A 41 8.04 -2.50 -35.63
C HIS A 41 8.95 -3.57 -35.01
N PRO A 42 8.39 -4.45 -34.17
CA PRO A 42 9.12 -5.59 -33.63
C PRO A 42 9.86 -6.38 -34.72
N PRO A 43 11.11 -6.81 -34.49
CA PRO A 43 11.85 -6.73 -33.23
C PRO A 43 12.69 -5.45 -33.05
N GLU A 44 12.67 -4.52 -34.02
CA GLU A 44 13.52 -3.34 -33.99
C GLU A 44 13.01 -2.28 -33.00
N LYS A 45 13.93 -1.65 -32.27
CA LYS A 45 13.61 -0.56 -31.34
C LYS A 45 13.36 0.76 -32.07
N CYS A 46 12.43 1.56 -31.55
CA CYS A 46 12.19 2.92 -32.04
C CYS A 46 13.41 3.80 -31.75
N THR A 47 13.66 4.81 -32.59
CA THR A 47 14.84 5.67 -32.45
C THR A 47 14.45 7.13 -32.28
N ALA A 48 15.00 7.80 -31.27
CA ALA A 48 14.80 9.21 -30.98
C ALA A 48 16.06 10.02 -31.32
N SER A 49 15.88 11.14 -32.03
CA SER A 49 16.97 12.09 -32.32
C SER A 49 17.06 13.24 -31.31
N LEU A 50 16.02 13.42 -30.50
CA LEU A 50 15.90 14.49 -29.50
C LEU A 50 15.54 13.91 -28.12
N GLU A 51 15.66 14.72 -27.08
CA GLU A 51 15.14 14.33 -25.75
C GLU A 51 13.62 14.29 -25.72
N THR A 52 13.04 13.46 -24.85
CA THR A 52 11.58 13.26 -24.76
C THR A 52 10.80 14.56 -24.65
N ILE A 53 11.26 15.50 -23.82
CA ILE A 53 10.60 16.81 -23.62
C ILE A 53 10.54 17.60 -24.94
N HIS A 54 11.61 17.56 -25.73
CA HIS A 54 11.66 18.22 -27.03
C HIS A 54 10.74 17.55 -28.05
N ILE A 55 10.66 16.22 -28.04
CA ILE A 55 9.75 15.44 -28.90
C ILE A 55 8.29 15.80 -28.59
N ILE A 56 7.90 15.77 -27.31
CA ILE A 56 6.53 16.11 -26.86
C ILE A 56 6.17 17.53 -27.31
N ARG A 57 7.07 18.49 -27.09
CA ARG A 57 6.85 19.90 -27.47
C ARG A 57 6.73 20.08 -28.99
N ASN A 58 7.59 19.42 -29.75
CA ASN A 58 7.56 19.49 -31.22
C ASN A 58 6.30 18.84 -31.77
N LEU A 59 5.93 17.67 -31.25
CA LEU A 59 4.71 16.94 -31.65
C LEU A 59 3.46 17.78 -31.38
N LYS A 60 3.33 18.35 -30.18
CA LYS A 60 2.25 19.28 -29.86
C LYS A 60 2.18 20.44 -30.87
N LYS A 61 3.30 21.11 -31.11
CA LYS A 61 3.37 22.26 -32.02
C LYS A 61 3.04 21.88 -33.47
N ASN A 62 3.54 20.74 -33.94
CA ASN A 62 3.32 20.25 -35.30
C ASN A 62 1.85 19.91 -35.53
N LEU A 63 1.20 19.29 -34.53
CA LEU A 63 -0.22 18.95 -34.62
C LEU A 63 -1.12 20.18 -34.56
N GLU A 64 -0.88 21.12 -33.65
CA GLU A 64 -1.70 22.33 -33.47
C GLU A 64 -1.56 23.34 -34.62
N LYS A 65 -0.39 23.42 -35.25
CA LYS A 65 -0.13 24.38 -36.35
C LYS A 65 -0.37 23.81 -37.74
N HIS A 66 -0.80 22.56 -37.84
CA HIS A 66 -1.08 21.92 -39.12
C HIS A 66 -2.29 22.57 -39.81
N PHE A 67 -2.25 22.70 -41.14
CA PHE A 67 -3.32 23.37 -41.89
C PHE A 67 -4.69 22.67 -41.78
N ASP A 68 -4.68 21.34 -41.63
CA ASP A 68 -5.88 20.51 -41.43
C ASP A 68 -6.35 20.38 -39.97
N TYR A 69 -5.85 21.20 -39.04
CA TYR A 69 -6.31 21.14 -37.65
C TYR A 69 -7.81 21.46 -37.52
N PRO A 70 -8.62 20.66 -36.79
CA PRO A 70 -8.27 19.51 -35.94
C PRO A 70 -8.47 18.13 -36.61
N ARG A 71 -8.75 18.05 -37.92
CA ARG A 71 -8.99 16.77 -38.63
C ARG A 71 -7.76 15.87 -38.62
N ASN A 72 -6.58 16.46 -38.74
CA ASN A 72 -5.30 15.76 -38.67
C ASN A 72 -5.14 14.90 -37.39
N LEU A 73 -5.71 15.34 -36.25
CA LEU A 73 -5.69 14.55 -35.00
C LEU A 73 -6.48 13.25 -35.13
N THR A 74 -7.56 13.25 -35.92
CA THR A 74 -8.39 12.07 -36.15
C THR A 74 -7.69 11.09 -37.08
N ASP A 75 -7.03 11.59 -38.11
CA ASP A 75 -6.24 10.74 -39.02
C ASP A 75 -5.02 10.14 -38.30
N LEU A 76 -4.33 10.92 -37.48
CA LEU A 76 -3.22 10.43 -36.65
C LEU A 76 -3.68 9.33 -35.71
N PHE A 77 -4.77 9.59 -34.97
CA PHE A 77 -5.32 8.61 -34.04
C PHE A 77 -5.78 7.33 -34.75
N LYS A 78 -6.44 7.46 -35.90
CA LYS A 78 -6.91 6.29 -36.67
C LYS A 78 -5.74 5.43 -37.15
N ASN A 79 -4.65 6.03 -37.62
CA ASN A 79 -3.45 5.28 -38.00
C ASN A 79 -2.83 4.55 -36.79
N PHE A 80 -2.72 5.22 -35.65
CA PHE A 80 -2.28 4.59 -34.39
C PHE A 80 -3.18 3.42 -33.98
N GLU A 81 -4.50 3.62 -34.02
CA GLU A 81 -5.51 2.62 -33.68
C GLU A 81 -5.41 1.39 -34.61
N ASP A 82 -5.24 1.61 -35.91
CA ASP A 82 -5.11 0.54 -36.91
C ASP A 82 -3.85 -0.31 -36.70
N GLU A 83 -2.72 0.31 -36.34
CA GLU A 83 -1.47 -0.40 -36.03
C GLU A 83 -1.55 -1.16 -34.70
N CYS A 84 -2.16 -0.57 -33.66
CA CYS A 84 -2.27 -1.18 -32.33
C CYS A 84 -3.33 -2.29 -32.24
N LYS A 85 -4.06 -2.59 -33.33
CA LYS A 85 -4.88 -3.81 -33.42
C LYS A 85 -4.04 -5.07 -33.31
N ASP A 86 -2.77 -5.02 -33.73
CA ASP A 86 -1.80 -6.07 -33.47
C ASP A 86 -1.25 -5.94 -32.04
N LEU A 87 -1.50 -6.95 -31.21
CA LEU A 87 -1.07 -6.97 -29.82
C LEU A 87 0.45 -6.92 -29.67
N GLU A 88 1.22 -7.46 -30.62
CA GLU A 88 2.69 -7.39 -30.57
C GLU A 88 3.18 -5.95 -30.83
N ILE A 89 2.51 -5.21 -31.72
CA ILE A 89 2.81 -3.80 -31.97
C ILE A 89 2.37 -2.95 -30.77
N PHE A 90 1.16 -3.19 -30.24
CA PHE A 90 0.69 -2.51 -29.03
C PHE A 90 1.65 -2.70 -27.85
N LYS A 91 2.10 -3.94 -27.62
CA LYS A 91 3.14 -4.26 -26.62
C LYS A 91 4.42 -3.50 -26.88
N HIS A 92 4.86 -3.47 -28.13
CA HIS A 92 6.07 -2.77 -28.50
C HIS A 92 6.00 -1.28 -28.15
N TYR A 93 4.87 -0.63 -28.41
CA TYR A 93 4.68 0.80 -28.12
C TYR A 93 4.36 1.12 -26.66
N LEU A 94 3.81 0.16 -25.91
CA LEU A 94 3.49 0.30 -24.49
C LEU A 94 4.74 0.19 -23.60
N PHE A 95 5.66 -0.71 -23.93
CA PHE A 95 6.87 -0.95 -23.14
C PHE A 95 8.02 -0.02 -23.58
N PRO A 96 8.99 0.28 -22.70
CA PRO A 96 10.16 1.09 -23.07
C PRO A 96 10.96 0.44 -24.20
N ASN A 97 10.90 1.04 -25.38
CA ASN A 97 11.46 0.48 -26.62
C ASN A 97 12.23 1.52 -27.45
N ILE A 98 12.57 2.68 -26.87
CA ILE A 98 13.18 3.81 -27.57
C ILE A 98 14.68 3.87 -27.28
N LEU A 99 15.48 4.03 -28.33
CA LEU A 99 16.92 4.31 -28.27
C LEU A 99 17.18 5.73 -28.75
N ARG A 100 17.83 6.56 -27.93
CA ARG A 100 18.28 7.89 -28.32
C ARG A 100 19.65 7.81 -28.98
N ILE A 101 19.78 8.40 -30.16
CA ILE A 101 21.04 8.48 -30.91
C ILE A 101 21.55 9.92 -30.78
N SER A 102 22.74 10.10 -30.19
CA SER A 102 23.38 11.42 -30.10
C SER A 102 23.92 11.83 -31.48
N GLY A 103 23.74 13.09 -31.87
CA GLY A 103 24.15 13.56 -33.20
C GLY A 103 25.66 13.47 -33.47
N ASP A 104 26.48 13.45 -32.41
CA ASP A 104 27.95 13.50 -32.51
C ASP A 104 28.64 12.16 -32.20
N SER A 105 27.95 11.21 -31.58
CA SER A 105 28.44 9.86 -31.31
C SER A 105 27.35 8.85 -31.71
N ALA A 106 27.70 7.80 -32.45
CA ALA A 106 26.78 6.69 -32.76
C ALA A 106 26.43 5.83 -31.52
N GLU A 107 26.49 6.44 -30.33
CA GLU A 107 26.16 5.83 -29.05
C GLU A 107 24.65 5.84 -28.86
N GLU A 108 24.12 4.68 -28.52
CA GLU A 108 22.70 4.45 -28.30
C GLU A 108 22.41 4.48 -26.79
N TYR A 109 21.51 5.38 -26.37
CA TYR A 109 21.10 5.52 -24.98
C TYR A 109 19.66 5.02 -24.82
N PRO A 110 19.39 4.03 -23.94
CA PRO A 110 18.03 3.57 -23.72
C PRO A 110 17.19 4.66 -23.02
N VAL A 111 16.01 4.93 -23.56
CA VAL A 111 15.03 5.86 -22.99
C VAL A 111 14.00 5.07 -22.17
N SER A 112 13.68 5.56 -20.97
CA SER A 112 12.73 4.91 -20.07
C SER A 112 11.27 5.05 -20.50
N ASP A 113 10.96 6.10 -21.26
CA ASP A 113 9.60 6.38 -21.73
C ASP A 113 9.25 5.50 -22.94
N SER A 114 8.00 5.07 -22.99
CA SER A 114 7.43 4.35 -24.14
C SER A 114 6.80 5.31 -25.14
N VAL A 115 6.53 4.83 -26.35
CA VAL A 115 5.84 5.62 -27.39
C VAL A 115 4.47 6.08 -26.89
N ILE A 116 3.73 5.17 -26.25
CA ILE A 116 2.42 5.48 -25.68
C ILE A 116 2.51 6.58 -24.61
N LYS A 117 3.51 6.54 -23.73
CA LYS A 117 3.70 7.59 -22.73
C LYS A 117 3.96 8.95 -23.39
N ILE A 118 4.81 9.01 -24.42
CA ILE A 118 5.08 10.25 -25.16
C ILE A 118 3.79 10.81 -25.79
N LEU A 119 2.96 9.95 -26.37
CA LEU A 119 1.67 10.34 -26.95
C LEU A 119 0.68 10.83 -25.88
N LEU A 120 0.60 10.15 -24.73
CA LEU A 120 -0.22 10.57 -23.60
C LEU A 120 0.24 11.91 -23.02
N SER A 121 1.53 12.25 -23.07
CA SER A 121 2.05 13.56 -22.64
C SER A 121 1.64 14.71 -23.57
N VAL A 122 1.01 14.46 -24.73
CA VAL A 122 0.53 15.50 -25.64
C VAL A 122 -0.95 15.82 -25.39
N PRO A 123 -1.29 16.99 -24.82
CA PRO A 123 -2.65 17.28 -24.34
C PRO A 123 -3.76 17.17 -25.39
N VAL A 124 -3.48 17.56 -26.65
CA VAL A 124 -4.48 17.58 -27.73
C VAL A 124 -4.94 16.19 -28.17
N ILE A 125 -4.17 15.14 -27.89
CA ILE A 125 -4.51 13.75 -28.25
C ILE A 125 -4.68 12.83 -27.04
N GLN A 126 -4.22 13.25 -25.86
CA GLN A 126 -4.22 12.45 -24.63
C GLN A 126 -5.57 11.75 -24.38
N ASN A 127 -6.70 12.46 -24.52
CA ASN A 127 -8.02 11.86 -24.28
C ASN A 127 -8.30 10.66 -25.20
N LYS A 128 -8.04 10.79 -26.51
CA LYS A 128 -8.29 9.69 -27.47
C LYS A 128 -7.38 8.49 -27.21
N ILE A 129 -6.11 8.74 -26.91
CA ILE A 129 -5.14 7.69 -26.59
C ILE A 129 -5.50 7.00 -25.27
N SER A 130 -5.88 7.77 -24.26
CA SER A 130 -6.36 7.26 -22.97
C SER A 130 -7.57 6.34 -23.15
N ASP A 131 -8.58 6.80 -23.89
CA ASP A 131 -9.79 6.01 -24.18
C ASP A 131 -9.46 4.66 -24.81
N TYR A 132 -8.62 4.66 -25.85
CA TYR A 132 -8.21 3.45 -26.53
C TYR A 132 -7.45 2.48 -25.63
N ILE A 133 -6.52 2.99 -24.82
CA ILE A 133 -5.72 2.16 -23.90
C ILE A 133 -6.61 1.53 -22.83
N PHE A 134 -7.55 2.30 -22.27
CA PHE A 134 -8.48 1.78 -21.28
C PHE A 134 -9.48 0.79 -21.88
N GLU A 135 -10.00 1.05 -23.09
CA GLU A 135 -10.83 0.10 -23.82
C GLU A 135 -10.09 -1.23 -24.04
N LYS A 136 -8.83 -1.17 -24.51
CA LYS A 136 -7.97 -2.35 -24.63
C LYS A 136 -7.69 -3.04 -23.29
N ALA A 137 -7.47 -2.28 -22.22
CA ALA A 137 -7.25 -2.84 -20.89
C ALA A 137 -8.49 -3.58 -20.37
N ILE A 138 -9.68 -3.02 -20.62
CA ILE A 138 -10.98 -3.59 -20.25
C ILE A 138 -11.24 -4.87 -21.05
N ASP A 139 -11.01 -4.86 -22.36
CA ASP A 139 -11.12 -6.06 -23.21
C ASP A 139 -10.21 -7.19 -22.70
N LEU A 140 -8.93 -6.87 -22.44
CA LEU A 140 -7.96 -7.82 -21.89
C LEU A 140 -8.36 -8.31 -20.49
N ALA A 141 -8.97 -7.46 -19.67
CA ALA A 141 -9.42 -7.83 -18.32
C ALA A 141 -10.64 -8.76 -18.38
N ALA A 142 -11.58 -8.50 -19.29
CA ALA A 142 -12.73 -9.37 -19.54
C ALA A 142 -12.28 -10.78 -20.00
N GLU A 143 -11.21 -10.85 -20.79
CA GLU A 143 -10.59 -12.10 -21.23
C GLU A 143 -9.64 -12.74 -20.19
N SER A 144 -9.42 -12.11 -19.02
CA SER A 144 -8.46 -12.56 -17.99
C SER A 144 -7.02 -12.69 -18.49
N MET A 145 -6.62 -11.79 -19.40
CA MET A 145 -5.31 -11.72 -20.02
C MET A 145 -4.59 -10.39 -19.71
N CYS A 146 -5.13 -9.59 -18.78
CA CYS A 146 -4.65 -8.23 -18.50
C CYS A 146 -3.39 -8.21 -17.62
N GLY A 147 -3.14 -9.26 -16.84
CA GLY A 147 -2.00 -9.36 -15.90
C GLY A 147 -0.64 -8.87 -16.44
N PRO A 148 -0.16 -9.32 -17.61
CA PRO A 148 1.12 -8.88 -18.16
C PRO A 148 1.18 -7.41 -18.60
N TRP A 149 0.04 -6.77 -18.79
CA TRP A 149 -0.09 -5.44 -19.40
C TRP A 149 -0.40 -4.37 -18.37
N ILE A 150 -1.20 -4.71 -17.35
CA ILE A 150 -1.80 -3.74 -16.43
C ILE A 150 -0.76 -2.85 -15.75
N GLN A 151 0.32 -3.43 -15.24
CA GLN A 151 1.39 -2.66 -14.57
C GLN A 151 2.00 -1.60 -15.51
N MET A 152 2.23 -1.95 -16.78
CA MET A 152 2.81 -1.00 -17.73
C MET A 152 1.80 0.05 -18.18
N ILE A 153 0.54 -0.33 -18.35
CA ILE A 153 -0.56 0.59 -18.64
C ILE A 153 -0.66 1.63 -17.52
N LEU A 154 -0.80 1.20 -16.27
CA LEU A 154 -0.93 2.08 -15.11
C LEU A 154 0.31 2.98 -14.93
N LYS A 155 1.51 2.44 -15.16
CA LYS A 155 2.77 3.22 -15.12
C LYS A 155 2.84 4.33 -16.17
N CYS A 156 2.23 4.13 -17.34
CA CYS A 156 2.14 5.18 -18.36
C CYS A 156 1.32 6.38 -17.86
N PHE A 157 0.30 6.15 -17.02
CA PHE A 157 -0.53 7.20 -16.46
C PHE A 157 0.05 7.82 -15.19
N SER A 158 0.61 7.03 -14.27
CA SER A 158 1.15 7.53 -13.00
C SER A 158 2.42 8.39 -13.14
N SER A 159 3.04 8.37 -14.33
CA SER A 159 4.23 9.16 -14.64
C SER A 159 3.98 10.33 -15.59
N LEU A 160 2.72 10.73 -15.79
CA LEU A 160 2.34 11.91 -16.56
C LEU A 160 2.44 13.18 -15.71
N ASP A 161 2.98 14.24 -16.28
CA ASP A 161 3.05 15.55 -15.61
C ASP A 161 1.69 16.25 -15.50
N SER A 162 0.76 15.93 -16.42
CA SER A 162 -0.58 16.53 -16.44
C SER A 162 -1.61 15.60 -17.09
N ILE A 163 -2.78 15.55 -16.47
CA ILE A 163 -3.96 14.84 -16.96
C ILE A 163 -5.02 15.87 -17.36
N VAL A 164 -5.47 15.80 -18.60
CA VAL A 164 -6.43 16.73 -19.20
C VAL A 164 -7.85 16.49 -18.71
N ASN A 165 -8.25 15.22 -18.54
CA ASN A 165 -9.61 14.86 -18.11
C ASN A 165 -9.57 13.81 -17.00
N THR A 166 -9.47 14.28 -15.75
CA THR A 166 -9.36 13.39 -14.59
C THR A 166 -10.63 12.61 -14.30
N ASP A 167 -11.81 13.22 -14.49
CA ASP A 167 -13.12 12.56 -14.33
C ASP A 167 -13.23 11.32 -15.23
N LYS A 168 -12.81 11.46 -16.50
CA LYS A 168 -12.82 10.33 -17.43
C LYS A 168 -11.83 9.22 -17.07
N ILE A 169 -10.62 9.58 -16.62
CA ILE A 169 -9.64 8.58 -16.17
C ILE A 169 -10.13 7.87 -14.91
N SER A 170 -10.74 8.59 -13.97
CA SER A 170 -11.38 8.05 -12.77
C SER A 170 -12.44 7.00 -13.15
N THR A 171 -13.37 7.38 -14.04
CA THR A 171 -14.41 6.48 -14.56
C THR A 171 -13.81 5.24 -15.24
N ASN A 172 -12.78 5.41 -16.07
CA ASN A 172 -12.13 4.29 -16.75
C ASN A 172 -11.41 3.33 -15.77
N LEU A 173 -10.76 3.85 -14.73
CA LEU A 173 -10.14 3.02 -13.70
C LEU A 173 -11.17 2.25 -12.88
N ILE A 174 -12.30 2.87 -12.52
CA ILE A 174 -13.40 2.21 -11.83
C ILE A 174 -13.98 1.09 -12.70
N ASN A 175 -14.28 1.38 -13.97
CA ASN A 175 -14.78 0.37 -14.91
C ASN A 175 -13.81 -0.80 -15.07
N LEU A 176 -12.51 -0.52 -15.18
CA LEU A 176 -11.48 -1.55 -15.28
C LEU A 176 -11.40 -2.40 -14.01
N LEU A 177 -11.52 -1.77 -12.83
CA LEU A 177 -11.52 -2.45 -11.54
C LEU A 177 -12.74 -3.37 -11.37
N ASP A 178 -13.91 -2.95 -11.87
CA ASP A 178 -15.15 -3.74 -11.84
C ASP A 178 -15.13 -4.92 -12.81
N VAL A 179 -14.56 -4.74 -14.00
CA VAL A 179 -14.47 -5.80 -15.03
C VAL A 179 -13.39 -6.83 -14.69
N ALA A 180 -12.29 -6.42 -14.05
CA ALA A 180 -11.19 -7.32 -13.73
C ALA A 180 -11.66 -8.46 -12.82
N SER A 181 -11.44 -9.71 -13.23
CA SER A 181 -11.70 -10.91 -12.42
C SER A 181 -10.49 -11.30 -11.58
N GLU A 182 -9.28 -11.00 -12.07
CA GLU A 182 -8.01 -11.41 -11.48
C GLU A 182 -7.66 -10.54 -10.27
N LYS A 183 -7.52 -11.18 -9.09
CA LYS A 183 -7.15 -10.49 -7.83
C LYS A 183 -5.90 -9.63 -7.95
N MET A 184 -4.85 -10.15 -8.60
CA MET A 184 -3.60 -9.39 -8.77
C MET A 184 -3.79 -8.14 -9.62
N VAL A 185 -4.61 -8.21 -10.67
CA VAL A 185 -4.94 -7.04 -11.52
C VAL A 185 -5.68 -5.99 -10.69
N LYS A 186 -6.67 -6.39 -9.89
CA LYS A 186 -7.38 -5.46 -8.99
C LYS A 186 -6.43 -4.77 -8.01
N LEU A 187 -5.50 -5.52 -7.42
CA LEU A 187 -4.51 -4.97 -6.48
C LEU A 187 -3.60 -3.93 -7.14
N GLU A 188 -3.08 -4.23 -8.34
CA GLU A 188 -2.26 -3.28 -9.11
C GLU A 188 -3.01 -1.99 -9.42
N ILE A 189 -4.28 -2.10 -9.82
CA ILE A 189 -5.14 -0.93 -10.06
C ILE A 189 -5.29 -0.11 -8.78
N ILE A 190 -5.69 -0.73 -7.66
CA ILE A 190 -5.92 -0.04 -6.39
C ILE A 190 -4.65 0.67 -5.90
N ILE A 191 -3.48 0.04 -6.03
CA ILE A 191 -2.20 0.62 -5.59
C ILE A 191 -1.82 1.84 -6.46
N ALA A 192 -2.14 1.83 -7.75
CA ALA A 192 -1.79 2.91 -8.67
C ALA A 192 -2.73 4.12 -8.61
N ILE A 193 -3.94 3.98 -8.04
CA ILE A 193 -4.95 5.05 -7.99
C ILE A 193 -4.40 6.38 -7.42
N PRO A 194 -3.73 6.42 -6.26
CA PRO A 194 -3.26 7.68 -5.68
C PRO A 194 -2.23 8.42 -6.54
N ASP A 195 -1.51 7.71 -7.41
CA ASP A 195 -0.50 8.30 -8.29
C ASP A 195 -1.09 8.77 -9.64
N ILE A 196 -2.29 8.30 -10.00
CA ILE A 196 -2.93 8.61 -11.29
C ILE A 196 -4.04 9.65 -11.12
N ILE A 197 -4.84 9.54 -10.07
CA ILE A 197 -6.02 10.38 -9.88
C ILE A 197 -5.64 11.67 -9.15
N GLY A 198 -6.18 12.79 -9.63
CA GLY A 198 -6.03 14.10 -8.98
C GLY A 198 -7.04 14.30 -7.85
N ASP A 199 -6.71 15.20 -6.92
CA ASP A 199 -7.49 15.49 -5.70
C ASP A 199 -8.98 15.74 -5.93
N GLN A 200 -9.35 16.31 -7.08
CA GLN A 200 -10.73 16.59 -7.49
C GLN A 200 -11.63 15.35 -7.56
N GLU A 201 -11.09 14.18 -7.86
CA GLU A 201 -11.86 12.93 -8.02
C GLU A 201 -11.71 11.97 -6.82
N HIS A 202 -10.95 12.35 -5.78
CA HIS A 202 -10.69 11.49 -4.63
C HIS A 202 -11.96 11.06 -3.89
N ASP A 203 -12.94 11.95 -3.74
CA ASP A 203 -14.22 11.63 -3.08
C ASP A 203 -15.06 10.62 -3.90
N ASN A 204 -15.02 10.71 -5.24
CA ASN A 204 -15.71 9.79 -6.14
C ASN A 204 -15.09 8.38 -6.06
N ILE A 205 -13.76 8.30 -6.21
CA ILE A 205 -13.00 7.06 -6.05
C ILE A 205 -13.23 6.43 -4.66
N ALA A 206 -13.22 7.23 -3.60
CA ALA A 206 -13.43 6.71 -2.25
C ALA A 206 -14.82 6.09 -2.06
N THR A 207 -15.83 6.63 -2.74
CA THR A 207 -17.20 6.09 -2.73
C THR A 207 -17.24 4.70 -3.39
N GLU A 208 -16.58 4.53 -4.54
CA GLU A 208 -16.52 3.24 -5.24
C GLU A 208 -15.64 2.22 -4.51
N LEU A 209 -14.46 2.61 -4.02
CA LEU A 209 -13.63 1.74 -3.19
C LEU A 209 -14.36 1.29 -1.93
N SER A 210 -15.18 2.16 -1.34
CA SER A 210 -16.05 1.84 -0.20
C SER A 210 -17.12 0.82 -0.55
N ARG A 211 -17.69 0.87 -1.76
CA ARG A 211 -18.61 -0.17 -2.27
C ARG A 211 -17.89 -1.52 -2.34
N ILE A 212 -16.73 -1.56 -3.00
CA ILE A 212 -15.91 -2.77 -3.19
C ILE A 212 -15.45 -3.37 -1.85
N LEU A 213 -15.11 -2.52 -0.87
CA LEU A 213 -14.74 -2.93 0.49
C LEU A 213 -15.80 -3.82 1.17
N SER A 214 -17.06 -3.65 0.79
CA SER A 214 -18.19 -4.41 1.34
C SER A 214 -18.43 -5.74 0.61
N GLU A 215 -17.88 -5.90 -0.60
CA GLU A 215 -18.10 -7.04 -1.49
C GLU A 215 -16.93 -8.04 -1.42
N ASP A 216 -15.68 -7.55 -1.40
CA ASP A 216 -14.48 -8.37 -1.50
C ASP A 216 -13.53 -8.15 -0.31
N HIS A 217 -13.52 -9.10 0.63
CA HIS A 217 -12.69 -9.03 1.83
C HIS A 217 -11.18 -9.16 1.56
N ASP A 218 -10.80 -9.76 0.44
CA ASP A 218 -9.39 -9.97 0.09
C ASP A 218 -8.70 -8.68 -0.34
N LEU A 219 -9.47 -7.68 -0.78
CA LEU A 219 -8.98 -6.37 -1.22
C LEU A 219 -8.91 -5.34 -0.09
N ILE A 220 -9.50 -5.64 1.08
CA ILE A 220 -9.57 -4.70 2.21
C ILE A 220 -8.21 -4.07 2.56
N PRO A 221 -7.10 -4.82 2.68
CA PRO A 221 -5.82 -4.20 3.04
C PRO A 221 -5.37 -3.15 2.03
N ALA A 222 -5.46 -3.45 0.73
CA ALA A 222 -5.07 -2.54 -0.34
C ALA A 222 -6.00 -1.32 -0.42
N ILE A 223 -7.30 -1.52 -0.24
CA ILE A 223 -8.28 -0.43 -0.25
C ILE A 223 -8.05 0.52 0.92
N LEU A 224 -7.87 0.02 2.14
CA LEU A 224 -7.62 0.87 3.32
C LEU A 224 -6.31 1.65 3.19
N ASP A 225 -5.27 1.02 2.65
CA ASP A 225 -4.01 1.71 2.37
C ASP A 225 -4.21 2.80 1.31
N CYS A 226 -4.88 2.50 0.19
CA CYS A 226 -5.21 3.48 -0.85
C CYS A 226 -6.01 4.67 -0.29
N LEU A 227 -7.08 4.42 0.47
CA LEU A 227 -7.92 5.47 1.07
C LEU A 227 -7.12 6.37 2.03
N SER A 228 -6.07 5.85 2.66
CA SER A 228 -5.20 6.63 3.55
C SER A 228 -4.34 7.65 2.80
N TYR A 229 -4.12 7.47 1.49
CA TYR A 229 -3.36 8.39 0.64
C TYR A 229 -4.26 9.43 -0.07
N LEU A 230 -5.58 9.24 -0.07
CA LEU A 230 -6.50 10.16 -0.74
C LEU A 230 -6.81 11.40 0.12
N CYS A 231 -6.88 12.55 -0.55
CA CYS A 231 -7.31 13.82 0.03
C CYS A 231 -8.84 13.92 0.10
N LEU A 232 -9.45 13.23 1.06
CA LEU A 232 -10.91 13.24 1.24
C LEU A 232 -11.39 14.40 2.11
N SER A 233 -12.66 14.79 1.91
CA SER A 233 -13.37 15.71 2.79
C SER A 233 -13.64 15.10 4.18
N ASN A 234 -13.81 15.95 5.20
CA ASN A 234 -14.07 15.49 6.57
C ASN A 234 -15.34 14.64 6.67
N ASP A 235 -16.40 15.03 5.96
CA ASP A 235 -17.67 14.29 5.94
C ASP A 235 -17.51 12.90 5.34
N GLN A 236 -16.71 12.78 4.26
CA GLN A 236 -16.40 11.48 3.64
C GLN A 236 -15.56 10.60 4.57
N TYR A 237 -14.55 11.17 5.24
CA TYR A 237 -13.76 10.45 6.23
C TYR A 237 -14.62 9.91 7.37
N ASP A 238 -15.54 10.71 7.92
CA ASP A 238 -16.43 10.28 9.01
C ASP A 238 -17.35 9.13 8.57
N GLN A 239 -17.85 9.16 7.34
CA GLN A 239 -18.67 8.07 6.78
C GLN A 239 -17.85 6.79 6.58
N LEU A 240 -16.67 6.90 5.97
CA LEU A 240 -15.77 5.77 5.72
C LEU A 240 -15.26 5.16 7.02
N GLN A 241 -14.99 5.98 8.03
CA GLN A 241 -14.63 5.50 9.36
C GLN A 241 -15.74 4.64 9.95
N LYS A 242 -16.97 5.15 10.01
CA LYS A 242 -18.10 4.41 10.58
C LYS A 242 -18.32 3.10 9.83
N LYS A 243 -18.24 3.14 8.50
CA LYS A 243 -18.37 1.97 7.65
C LYS A 243 -17.24 0.96 7.89
N SER A 244 -15.99 1.42 8.02
CA SER A 244 -14.83 0.58 8.30
C SER A 244 -14.89 -0.05 9.68
N LEU A 245 -15.39 0.66 10.69
CA LEU A 245 -15.63 0.12 12.03
C LEU A 245 -16.75 -0.94 12.03
N ASN A 246 -17.85 -0.68 11.33
CA ASN A 246 -18.94 -1.64 11.18
C ASN A 246 -18.48 -2.90 10.43
N LEU A 247 -17.71 -2.73 9.36
CA LEU A 247 -17.09 -3.82 8.63
C LEU A 247 -16.19 -4.63 9.57
N LEU A 248 -15.27 -3.97 10.27
CA LEU A 248 -14.36 -4.62 11.22
C LEU A 248 -15.12 -5.41 12.29
N ALA A 249 -16.23 -4.89 12.80
CA ALA A 249 -17.08 -5.58 13.77
C ALA A 249 -17.83 -6.79 13.17
N SER A 250 -18.13 -6.77 11.87
CA SER A 250 -18.81 -7.87 11.16
C SER A 250 -17.86 -8.99 10.72
N LEU A 251 -16.55 -8.73 10.65
CA LEU A 251 -15.56 -9.72 10.23
C LEU A 251 -15.42 -10.81 11.30
N SER A 252 -15.75 -12.05 10.93
CA SER A 252 -15.58 -13.21 11.81
C SER A 252 -14.11 -13.54 12.10
N ARG A 253 -13.21 -13.21 11.16
CA ARG A 253 -11.76 -13.34 11.27
C ARG A 253 -11.10 -12.15 10.57
N CYS A 254 -10.14 -11.51 11.23
CA CYS A 254 -9.39 -10.40 10.68
C CYS A 254 -7.90 -10.62 10.89
N ASN A 255 -7.13 -10.53 9.79
CA ASN A 255 -5.67 -10.71 9.82
C ASN A 255 -4.93 -9.40 9.52
N TYR A 256 -5.66 -8.37 9.10
CA TYR A 256 -5.16 -7.08 8.60
C TYR A 256 -5.55 -5.92 9.53
N PHE A 257 -5.59 -6.18 10.85
CA PHE A 257 -5.69 -5.14 11.86
C PHE A 257 -4.69 -3.96 11.69
N PRO A 258 -3.43 -4.15 11.24
CA PRO A 258 -2.53 -3.03 11.03
C PRO A 258 -3.08 -1.98 10.06
N ASN A 259 -3.73 -2.42 8.97
CA ASN A 259 -4.33 -1.54 7.96
C ASN A 259 -5.52 -0.76 8.55
N PHE A 260 -6.39 -1.44 9.31
CA PHE A 260 -7.47 -0.77 10.03
C PHE A 260 -6.95 0.26 11.04
N VAL A 261 -5.90 -0.08 11.80
CA VAL A 261 -5.31 0.84 12.77
C VAL A 261 -4.75 2.08 12.07
N LYS A 262 -4.01 1.91 10.97
CA LYS A 262 -3.46 3.03 10.18
C LYS A 262 -4.56 3.96 9.67
N PHE A 263 -5.59 3.40 9.04
CA PHE A 263 -6.68 4.17 8.46
C PHE A 263 -7.54 4.85 9.53
N LEU A 264 -7.98 4.10 10.56
CA LEU A 264 -8.91 4.60 11.58
C LEU A 264 -8.26 5.56 12.58
N LEU A 265 -6.94 5.52 12.73
CA LEU A 265 -6.19 6.39 13.64
C LEU A 265 -5.26 7.33 12.88
N MET A 266 -5.69 7.82 11.71
CA MET A 266 -4.91 8.79 10.94
C MET A 266 -4.89 10.16 11.65
N PRO A 267 -3.71 10.74 11.95
CA PRO A 267 -3.60 11.99 12.69
C PRO A 267 -4.25 13.19 11.99
N GLY A 268 -4.88 14.07 12.78
CA GLY A 268 -5.45 15.32 12.31
C GLY A 268 -6.76 15.20 11.52
N ARG A 269 -7.30 13.98 11.32
CA ARG A 269 -8.50 13.75 10.51
C ARG A 269 -9.81 13.74 11.30
N MET A 270 -9.75 13.79 12.63
CA MET A 270 -10.89 13.49 13.48
C MET A 270 -10.89 14.33 14.76
N SER A 271 -12.07 14.43 15.38
CA SER A 271 -12.22 14.99 16.72
C SER A 271 -11.73 14.03 17.82
N ASP A 272 -11.39 14.54 19.00
CA ASP A 272 -11.04 13.75 20.18
C ASP A 272 -12.10 12.70 20.55
N ALA A 273 -13.39 13.02 20.35
CA ALA A 273 -14.49 12.11 20.62
C ALA A 273 -14.55 10.98 19.58
N SER A 274 -14.37 11.30 18.30
CA SER A 274 -14.32 10.31 17.23
C SER A 274 -13.10 9.38 17.38
N TYR A 275 -11.94 9.89 17.82
CA TYR A 275 -10.77 9.03 18.09
C TYR A 275 -11.05 8.05 19.21
N LEU A 276 -11.76 8.47 20.25
CA LEU A 276 -12.16 7.59 21.34
C LEU A 276 -13.09 6.48 20.85
N GLU A 277 -14.06 6.79 20.00
CA GLU A 277 -14.95 5.80 19.39
C GLU A 277 -14.19 4.80 18.51
N ALA A 278 -13.30 5.29 17.64
CA ALA A 278 -12.47 4.44 16.79
C ALA A 278 -11.57 3.50 17.60
N VAL A 279 -10.93 4.03 18.65
CA VAL A 279 -10.13 3.25 19.60
C VAL A 279 -10.97 2.18 20.30
N GLN A 280 -12.19 2.51 20.74
CA GLN A 280 -13.09 1.55 21.38
C GLN A 280 -13.53 0.45 20.41
N GLY A 281 -13.86 0.80 19.16
CA GLY A 281 -14.18 -0.16 18.11
C GLY A 281 -13.02 -1.10 17.81
N LEU A 282 -11.82 -0.55 17.60
CA LEU A 282 -10.59 -1.32 17.43
C LEU A 282 -10.34 -2.26 18.61
N ARG A 283 -10.35 -1.74 19.84
CA ARG A 283 -10.19 -2.52 21.07
C ARG A 283 -11.22 -3.66 21.19
N ASN A 284 -12.42 -3.46 20.65
CA ASN A 284 -13.45 -4.48 20.67
C ASN A 284 -13.22 -5.58 19.64
N ALA A 285 -12.70 -5.22 18.46
CA ALA A 285 -12.40 -6.15 17.39
C ALA A 285 -11.06 -6.88 17.54
N LEU A 286 -10.08 -6.30 18.24
CA LEU A 286 -8.75 -6.87 18.41
C LEU A 286 -8.80 -8.24 19.10
N GLY A 287 -8.67 -9.27 18.28
CA GLY A 287 -8.67 -10.68 18.65
C GLY A 287 -8.30 -11.53 17.45
N TRP A 288 -7.47 -12.53 17.65
CA TRP A 288 -7.00 -13.42 16.59
C TRP A 288 -7.57 -14.82 16.82
N SER A 289 -8.00 -15.48 15.75
CA SER A 289 -8.58 -16.83 15.84
C SER A 289 -7.50 -17.85 16.17
N ASP A 290 -7.82 -18.78 17.07
CA ASP A 290 -6.94 -19.89 17.43
C ASP A 290 -6.68 -20.86 16.27
N THR A 291 -7.52 -20.83 15.24
CA THR A 291 -7.35 -21.61 14.01
C THR A 291 -6.31 -21.02 13.05
N MET A 292 -5.85 -19.80 13.27
CA MET A 292 -4.84 -19.17 12.41
C MET A 292 -3.47 -19.82 12.60
N ASN A 293 -2.69 -19.85 11.52
CA ASN A 293 -1.28 -20.25 11.56
C ASN A 293 -0.53 -19.41 12.63
N VAL A 294 0.31 -20.08 13.42
CA VAL A 294 1.03 -19.46 14.54
C VAL A 294 1.93 -18.32 14.07
N GLN A 295 2.61 -18.50 12.94
CA GLN A 295 3.52 -17.49 12.39
C GLN A 295 2.75 -16.28 11.84
N GLU A 296 1.68 -16.52 11.07
CA GLU A 296 0.83 -15.44 10.53
C GLU A 296 0.18 -14.63 11.65
N ARG A 297 -0.28 -15.32 12.71
CA ARG A 297 -0.81 -14.67 13.91
C ARG A 297 0.26 -13.80 14.57
N ALA A 298 1.44 -14.35 14.80
CA ALA A 298 2.55 -13.60 15.42
C ALA A 298 2.92 -12.37 14.59
N THR A 299 3.03 -12.49 13.26
CA THR A 299 3.30 -11.37 12.37
C THR A 299 2.20 -10.31 12.42
N SER A 300 0.92 -10.72 12.30
CA SER A 300 -0.21 -9.80 12.38
C SER A 300 -0.25 -9.06 13.73
N GLN A 301 0.01 -9.77 14.83
CA GLN A 301 0.07 -9.20 16.17
C GLN A 301 1.17 -8.14 16.29
N VAL A 302 2.41 -8.48 15.91
CA VAL A 302 3.56 -7.55 15.97
C VAL A 302 3.30 -6.32 15.09
N LEU A 303 2.88 -6.51 13.83
CA LEU A 303 2.56 -5.39 12.94
C LEU A 303 1.44 -4.50 13.48
N THR A 304 0.46 -5.08 14.18
CA THR A 304 -0.64 -4.32 14.79
C THR A 304 -0.13 -3.49 15.97
N ALA A 305 0.72 -4.08 16.82
CA ALA A 305 1.36 -3.37 17.91
C ALA A 305 2.22 -2.20 17.40
N THR A 306 3.00 -2.42 16.34
CA THR A 306 3.78 -1.38 15.66
C THR A 306 2.87 -0.28 15.09
N ALA A 307 1.77 -0.64 14.41
CA ALA A 307 0.82 0.34 13.87
C ALA A 307 0.17 1.19 14.98
N ILE A 308 -0.25 0.56 16.09
CA ILE A 308 -0.80 1.26 17.26
C ILE A 308 0.26 2.22 17.83
N ARG A 309 1.50 1.73 18.03
CA ARG A 309 2.60 2.58 18.51
C ARG A 309 2.83 3.79 17.62
N ASN A 310 2.94 3.59 16.30
CA ASN A 310 3.17 4.67 15.35
C ASN A 310 2.03 5.71 15.41
N SER A 311 0.78 5.27 15.52
CA SER A 311 -0.36 6.18 15.66
C SER A 311 -0.28 7.03 16.95
N MET A 312 0.08 6.42 18.09
CA MET A 312 0.23 7.14 19.36
C MET A 312 1.44 8.09 19.38
N VAL A 313 2.54 7.71 18.72
CA VAL A 313 3.73 8.56 18.57
C VAL A 313 3.41 9.77 17.70
N SER A 314 2.68 9.57 16.60
CA SER A 314 2.30 10.64 15.68
C SER A 314 1.29 11.64 16.25
N SER A 315 0.47 11.23 17.23
CA SER A 315 -0.54 12.10 17.85
C SER A 315 -0.75 11.81 19.33
N LYS A 316 -0.52 12.82 20.17
CA LYS A 316 -0.83 12.76 21.61
C LYS A 316 -2.31 12.50 21.88
N VAL A 317 -3.21 13.00 21.02
CA VAL A 317 -4.66 12.80 21.13
C VAL A 317 -5.00 11.31 21.03
N ILE A 318 -4.41 10.61 20.05
CA ILE A 318 -4.61 9.17 19.87
C ILE A 318 -4.08 8.40 21.09
N GLY A 319 -2.88 8.73 21.56
CA GLY A 319 -2.32 8.11 22.77
C GLY A 319 -3.19 8.35 24.02
N ASN A 320 -3.80 9.53 24.16
CA ASN A 320 -4.75 9.83 25.24
C ASN A 320 -6.07 9.08 25.09
N ALA A 321 -6.58 8.92 23.86
CA ALA A 321 -7.80 8.18 23.58
C ALA A 321 -7.69 6.70 24.01
N TRP A 322 -6.57 6.04 23.71
CA TRP A 322 -6.27 4.68 24.19
C TRP A 322 -6.28 4.57 25.71
N LEU A 323 -5.54 5.44 26.41
CA LEU A 323 -5.52 5.43 27.87
C LEU A 323 -6.90 5.73 28.47
N LYS A 324 -7.65 6.67 27.87
CA LYS A 324 -9.01 7.01 28.29
C LYS A 324 -9.94 5.82 28.11
N ALA A 325 -9.91 5.13 26.97
CA ALA A 325 -10.71 3.94 26.71
C ALA A 325 -10.48 2.84 27.77
N ILE A 326 -9.22 2.59 28.15
CA ILE A 326 -8.88 1.62 29.19
C ILE A 326 -9.32 2.12 30.58
N SER A 327 -9.17 3.42 30.86
CA SER A 327 -9.60 4.02 32.14
C SER A 327 -11.11 3.95 32.39
N LEU A 328 -11.91 3.83 31.34
CA LEU A 328 -13.37 3.72 31.41
C LEU A 328 -13.83 2.30 31.78
N CYS A 329 -12.94 1.32 31.83
CA CYS A 329 -13.27 -0.02 32.34
C CYS A 329 -13.62 0.09 33.83
N LYS A 330 -14.87 -0.24 34.18
CA LYS A 330 -15.40 -0.20 35.55
C LYS A 330 -15.48 -1.57 36.22
N GLU A 331 -15.43 -2.64 35.43
CA GLU A 331 -15.55 -4.03 35.91
C GLU A 331 -14.37 -4.85 35.39
N PHE A 332 -13.98 -5.89 36.15
CA PHE A 332 -12.87 -6.77 35.77
C PHE A 332 -13.12 -7.54 34.46
N THR A 333 -14.39 -7.77 34.11
CA THR A 333 -14.83 -8.40 32.85
C THR A 333 -14.59 -7.51 31.63
N HIS A 334 -14.58 -6.19 31.84
CA HIS A 334 -14.35 -5.25 30.75
C HIS A 334 -12.87 -5.11 30.41
N PHE A 335 -11.96 -5.32 31.37
CA PHE A 335 -10.52 -5.25 31.12
C PHE A 335 -10.05 -6.50 30.36
N LYS A 336 -9.53 -6.33 29.15
CA LYS A 336 -9.13 -7.41 28.24
C LYS A 336 -7.61 -7.65 28.28
N PRO A 337 -7.13 -8.85 27.93
CA PRO A 337 -5.69 -9.12 27.90
C PRO A 337 -4.90 -8.21 26.93
N ILE A 338 -5.53 -7.77 25.84
CA ILE A 338 -4.93 -6.81 24.88
C ILE A 338 -4.71 -5.42 25.50
N ASP A 339 -5.51 -5.01 26.49
CA ASP A 339 -5.34 -3.72 27.15
C ASP A 339 -3.99 -3.62 27.84
N PHE A 340 -3.54 -4.72 28.44
CA PHE A 340 -2.24 -4.77 29.08
C PHE A 340 -1.12 -4.55 28.07
N VAL A 341 -1.23 -5.13 26.88
CA VAL A 341 -0.27 -4.89 25.78
C VAL A 341 -0.32 -3.44 25.31
N ILE A 342 -1.52 -2.86 25.13
CA ILE A 342 -1.68 -1.44 24.77
C ILE A 342 -1.04 -0.52 25.82
N LEU A 343 -1.15 -0.83 27.11
CA LEU A 343 -0.49 -0.09 28.18
C LEU A 343 1.03 -0.16 28.07
N LEU A 344 1.60 -1.32 27.72
CA LEU A 344 3.04 -1.45 27.47
C LEU A 344 3.49 -0.67 26.24
N ILE A 345 2.69 -0.69 25.17
CA ILE A 345 2.95 0.13 23.97
C ILE A 345 2.97 1.61 24.37
N ALA A 346 1.97 2.09 25.11
CA ALA A 346 1.92 3.46 25.60
C ALA A 346 3.12 3.79 26.52
N TYR A 347 3.52 2.86 27.39
CA TYR A 347 4.70 2.98 28.27
C TYR A 347 6.00 3.16 27.48
N SER A 348 6.07 2.63 26.25
CA SER A 348 7.25 2.74 25.37
C SER A 348 7.48 4.12 24.75
N ILE A 349 6.51 5.03 24.83
CA ILE A 349 6.50 6.27 24.04
C ILE A 349 7.30 7.40 24.68
N SER A 350 7.04 7.70 25.96
CA SER A 350 7.67 8.82 26.67
C SER A 350 7.56 8.65 28.19
N GLU A 351 8.42 9.33 28.95
CA GLU A 351 8.36 9.33 30.42
C GLU A 351 7.03 9.85 30.97
N GLU A 352 6.40 10.82 30.30
CA GLU A 352 5.06 11.31 30.65
C GLU A 352 4.04 10.17 30.58
N LYS A 353 4.09 9.38 29.49
CA LYS A 353 3.20 8.24 29.29
C LYS A 353 3.48 7.11 30.27
N GLN A 354 4.74 6.87 30.63
CA GLN A 354 5.10 5.90 31.66
C GLN A 354 4.40 6.21 32.98
N LYS A 355 4.49 7.46 33.46
CA LYS A 355 3.82 7.89 34.70
C LYS A 355 2.30 7.76 34.60
N GLN A 356 1.70 8.11 33.46
CA GLN A 356 0.26 7.95 33.23
C GLN A 356 -0.17 6.48 33.31
N VAL A 357 0.58 5.57 32.67
CA VAL A 357 0.33 4.13 32.67
C VAL A 357 0.48 3.54 34.08
N GLU A 358 1.55 3.88 34.80
CA GLU A 358 1.77 3.42 36.18
C GLU A 358 0.63 3.83 37.11
N ASN A 359 0.24 5.11 37.06
CA ASN A 359 -0.87 5.63 37.85
C ASN A 359 -2.19 4.93 37.51
N LEU A 360 -2.43 4.67 36.22
CA LEU A 360 -3.63 3.97 35.76
C LEU A 360 -3.65 2.53 36.25
N ILE A 361 -2.55 1.78 36.10
CA ILE A 361 -2.42 0.40 36.59
C ILE A 361 -2.65 0.35 38.10
N ARG A 362 -1.96 1.20 38.88
CA ARG A 362 -2.12 1.27 40.34
C ARG A 362 -3.57 1.55 40.74
N LYS A 363 -4.24 2.48 40.03
CA LYS A 363 -5.66 2.78 40.26
C LYS A 363 -6.54 1.57 39.96
N GLN A 364 -6.35 0.91 38.82
CA GLN A 364 -7.17 -0.23 38.42
C GLN A 364 -6.98 -1.45 39.34
N MET A 365 -5.78 -1.63 39.89
CA MET A 365 -5.51 -2.67 40.89
C MET A 365 -6.17 -2.37 42.23
N LYS A 366 -6.13 -1.11 42.70
CA LYS A 366 -6.83 -0.69 43.93
C LYS A 366 -8.34 -0.89 43.83
N LEU A 367 -8.90 -0.74 42.63
CA LEU A 367 -10.33 -0.98 42.35
C LEU A 367 -10.66 -2.46 42.11
N ASN A 368 -9.69 -3.39 42.22
CA ASN A 368 -9.86 -4.82 41.91
C ASN A 368 -10.37 -5.12 40.49
N ILE A 369 -10.13 -4.20 39.55
CA ILE A 369 -10.49 -4.34 38.13
C ILE A 369 -9.38 -5.10 37.39
N LEU A 370 -8.12 -4.68 37.56
CA LEU A 370 -6.98 -5.38 36.99
C LEU A 370 -6.56 -6.54 37.90
N LYS A 371 -6.86 -7.77 37.46
CA LYS A 371 -6.52 -9.01 38.17
C LYS A 371 -5.34 -9.72 37.51
N ILE A 372 -4.68 -10.58 38.30
CA ILE A 372 -3.56 -11.42 37.84
C ILE A 372 -3.98 -12.35 36.68
N ASP A 373 -5.24 -12.78 36.62
CA ASP A 373 -5.74 -13.64 35.54
C ASP A 373 -5.62 -13.01 34.15
N ILE A 374 -5.76 -11.68 34.04
CA ILE A 374 -5.58 -10.96 32.77
C ILE A 374 -4.14 -11.09 32.28
N LEU A 375 -3.18 -11.01 33.20
CA LEU A 375 -1.77 -11.18 32.87
C LEU A 375 -1.47 -12.60 32.39
N ASN A 376 -2.03 -13.61 33.06
CA ASN A 376 -1.93 -15.00 32.62
C ASN A 376 -2.52 -15.19 31.21
N GLN A 377 -3.66 -14.57 30.91
CA GLN A 377 -4.28 -14.63 29.57
C GLN A 377 -3.46 -13.87 28.52
N ALA A 378 -2.86 -12.73 28.87
CA ALA A 378 -2.01 -11.96 27.97
C ALA A 378 -0.77 -12.77 27.53
N PHE A 379 -0.15 -13.51 28.46
CA PHE A 379 0.94 -14.43 28.14
C PHE A 379 0.49 -15.67 27.36
N LYS A 380 -0.79 -16.05 27.37
CA LYS A 380 -1.28 -17.13 26.51
C LYS A 380 -1.53 -16.66 25.08
N GLN A 381 -1.98 -15.42 24.90
CA GLN A 381 -2.51 -14.93 23.64
C GLN A 381 -1.54 -14.02 22.86
N PHE A 382 -0.66 -13.30 23.55
CA PHE A 382 0.10 -12.17 22.99
C PHE A 382 1.61 -12.23 23.27
N ILE A 383 2.19 -13.44 23.45
CA ILE A 383 3.64 -13.62 23.63
C ILE A 383 4.47 -12.84 22.60
N PRO A 384 4.16 -12.88 21.28
CA PRO A 384 4.96 -12.18 20.28
C PRO A 384 5.03 -10.67 20.54
N MET A 385 3.90 -10.03 20.87
CA MET A 385 3.88 -8.60 21.22
C MET A 385 4.62 -8.34 22.53
N LEU A 386 4.41 -9.16 23.56
CA LEU A 386 5.08 -8.97 24.86
C LEU A 386 6.60 -9.07 24.74
N LYS A 387 7.11 -9.96 23.88
CA LYS A 387 8.55 -10.10 23.61
C LYS A 387 9.14 -8.83 22.95
N GLU A 388 8.40 -8.18 22.05
CA GLU A 388 8.83 -6.92 21.42
C GLU A 388 8.98 -5.78 22.44
N TYR A 389 8.11 -5.72 23.44
CA TYR A 389 8.10 -4.70 24.50
C TYR A 389 8.69 -5.18 25.82
N LEU A 390 9.61 -6.17 25.79
CA LEU A 390 10.17 -6.80 26.99
C LEU A 390 10.87 -5.79 27.92
N LYS A 391 11.61 -4.82 27.37
CA LYS A 391 12.28 -3.79 28.19
C LYS A 391 11.26 -3.01 29.01
N GLN A 392 10.20 -2.51 28.36
CA GLN A 392 9.13 -1.77 29.00
C GLN A 392 8.37 -2.60 30.03
N TYR A 393 8.21 -3.89 29.76
CA TYR A 393 7.64 -4.85 30.69
C TYR A 393 8.46 -4.95 31.99
N ILE A 394 9.79 -5.07 31.87
CA ILE A 394 10.71 -5.13 33.01
C ILE A 394 10.70 -3.80 33.77
N ASP A 395 10.81 -2.67 33.07
CA ASP A 395 10.80 -1.33 33.67
C ASP A 395 9.51 -1.07 34.46
N LEU A 396 8.35 -1.46 33.90
CA LEU A 396 7.06 -1.37 34.58
C LEU A 396 6.99 -2.28 35.82
N SER A 397 7.47 -3.53 35.71
CA SER A 397 7.53 -4.45 36.85
C SER A 397 8.36 -3.86 37.99
N ASN A 398 9.53 -3.31 37.66
CA ASN A 398 10.43 -2.66 38.60
C ASN A 398 9.77 -1.45 39.28
N SER A 399 9.05 -0.62 38.51
CA SER A 399 8.32 0.52 39.06
C SER A 399 7.22 0.09 40.04
N LEU A 400 6.50 -1.00 39.74
CA LEU A 400 5.47 -1.55 40.62
C LEU A 400 6.06 -2.14 41.91
N LEU A 401 7.27 -2.68 41.90
CA LEU A 401 7.97 -3.19 43.09
C LEU A 401 8.59 -2.09 43.96
N LYS A 402 9.04 -0.98 43.36
CA LYS A 402 9.70 0.12 44.09
C LYS A 402 8.77 0.94 45.00
N THR A 403 7.46 0.71 44.96
CA THR A 403 6.54 1.46 45.81
C THR A 403 6.47 0.89 47.22
N ASN A 404 6.93 1.68 48.19
CA ASN A 404 6.84 1.46 49.64
C ASN A 404 5.39 1.45 50.16
N THR A 405 4.54 0.59 49.64
CA THR A 405 3.25 0.23 50.25
C THR A 405 3.40 -1.11 50.94
N GLU A 406 2.64 -1.33 52.02
CA GLU A 406 2.69 -2.48 52.92
C GLU A 406 3.13 -3.81 52.24
N PRO A 407 4.05 -4.57 52.87
CA PRO A 407 4.47 -5.87 52.35
C PRO A 407 3.25 -6.77 52.19
N ALA A 408 3.11 -7.39 51.01
CA ALA A 408 1.93 -8.12 50.52
C ALA A 408 0.81 -7.27 49.88
N SER A 409 1.10 -6.03 49.46
CA SER A 409 0.18 -5.28 48.61
C SER A 409 -0.11 -6.02 47.29
N SER A 410 -1.33 -5.87 46.75
CA SER A 410 -1.71 -6.49 45.47
C SER A 410 -0.78 -6.14 44.30
N GLN A 411 -0.01 -5.05 44.43
CA GLN A 411 0.98 -4.55 43.48
C GLN A 411 2.23 -5.42 43.42
N GLU A 412 2.77 -5.79 44.59
CA GLU A 412 3.95 -6.67 44.68
C GLU A 412 3.64 -8.05 44.12
N LEU A 413 2.48 -8.63 44.48
CA LEU A 413 2.07 -9.95 43.97
C LEU A 413 1.89 -9.95 42.44
N PHE A 414 1.35 -8.87 41.89
CA PHE A 414 1.20 -8.72 40.44
C PHE A 414 2.56 -8.61 39.74
N ALA A 415 3.48 -7.80 40.27
CA ALA A 415 4.82 -7.65 39.70
C ALA A 415 5.66 -8.94 39.86
N ALA A 416 5.56 -9.64 40.98
CA ALA A 416 6.18 -10.96 41.16
C ALA A 416 5.64 -11.97 40.14
N ARG A 417 4.32 -11.93 39.87
CA ARG A 417 3.71 -12.76 38.83
C ARG A 417 4.20 -12.37 37.43
N MET A 418 4.43 -11.08 37.18
CA MET A 418 5.01 -10.61 35.92
C MET A 418 6.37 -11.26 35.65
N TYR A 419 7.28 -11.24 36.63
CA TYR A 419 8.57 -11.92 36.51
C TYR A 419 8.43 -13.43 36.34
N THR A 420 7.53 -14.05 37.12
CA THR A 420 7.30 -15.50 37.05
C THR A 420 6.85 -15.93 35.66
N LEU A 421 5.88 -15.23 35.06
CA LEU A 421 5.38 -15.55 33.72
C LEU A 421 6.41 -15.29 32.63
N SER A 422 7.18 -14.21 32.75
CA SER A 422 8.27 -13.92 31.82
C SER A 422 9.32 -15.02 31.84
N LEU A 423 9.74 -15.51 33.02
CA LEU A 423 10.69 -16.62 33.11
C LEU A 423 10.11 -17.95 32.62
N GLN A 424 8.80 -18.18 32.79
CA GLN A 424 8.14 -19.41 32.35
C GLN A 424 7.93 -19.49 30.83
N HIS A 425 7.68 -18.36 30.17
CA HIS A 425 7.26 -18.34 28.75
C HIS A 425 8.30 -17.70 27.82
N LEU A 426 9.32 -17.02 28.34
CA LEU A 426 10.35 -16.34 27.55
C LEU A 426 11.76 -16.85 27.93
N GLU A 427 12.00 -18.16 27.77
CA GLU A 427 13.28 -18.79 28.12
C GLU A 427 14.48 -18.12 27.43
N ASP A 428 14.34 -17.76 26.15
CA ASP A 428 15.36 -17.04 25.37
C ASP A 428 15.76 -15.68 25.96
N CYS A 429 14.86 -15.07 26.75
CA CYS A 429 15.04 -13.73 27.33
C CYS A 429 15.36 -13.77 28.82
N SER A 430 15.54 -14.96 29.40
CA SER A 430 15.75 -15.18 30.82
C SER A 430 16.89 -14.34 31.40
N GLN A 431 18.02 -14.21 30.69
CA GLN A 431 19.16 -13.40 31.14
C GLN A 431 18.80 -11.92 31.31
N THR A 432 18.06 -11.33 30.38
CA THR A 432 17.60 -9.94 30.46
C THR A 432 16.60 -9.74 31.60
N ILE A 433 15.70 -10.71 31.80
CA ILE A 433 14.71 -10.70 32.87
C ILE A 433 15.40 -10.77 34.25
N VAL A 434 16.35 -11.69 34.42
CA VAL A 434 17.13 -11.84 35.66
C VAL A 434 17.99 -10.60 35.92
N ALA A 435 18.64 -10.04 34.89
CA ALA A 435 19.39 -8.79 35.04
C ALA A 435 18.47 -7.63 35.49
N GLY A 436 17.26 -7.54 34.96
CA GLY A 436 16.26 -6.56 35.37
C GLY A 436 15.82 -6.70 36.82
N LEU A 437 15.71 -7.94 37.33
CA LEU A 437 15.46 -8.23 38.75
C LEU A 437 16.64 -7.84 39.64
N LEU A 438 17.87 -8.10 39.20
CA LEU A 438 19.09 -7.78 39.95
C LEU A 438 19.37 -6.28 40.03
N GLN A 439 18.83 -5.49 39.10
CA GLN A 439 18.90 -4.01 39.11
C GLN A 439 17.92 -3.35 40.08
N LEU A 440 17.00 -4.11 40.69
CA LEU A 440 16.32 -3.62 41.88
C LEU A 440 17.37 -3.59 42.99
N ASP A 441 17.81 -2.40 43.37
CA ASP A 441 18.60 -2.22 44.58
C ASP A 441 17.80 -2.86 45.73
N TRP A 442 18.24 -4.04 46.17
CA TRP A 442 17.70 -4.72 47.34
C TRP A 442 18.08 -3.87 48.55
N THR A 443 17.27 -2.87 48.87
CA THR A 443 17.37 -2.24 50.18
C THR A 443 17.01 -3.32 51.22
N PRO A 444 17.81 -3.51 52.27
CA PRO A 444 17.72 -4.64 53.19
C PRO A 444 16.53 -4.55 54.17
N SER A 445 15.41 -3.98 53.73
CA SER A 445 14.16 -3.83 54.48
C SER A 445 13.01 -4.67 53.94
N THR A 446 13.16 -5.33 52.79
CA THR A 446 12.09 -6.13 52.15
C THR A 446 12.23 -7.64 52.39
N VAL A 447 13.17 -8.06 53.24
CA VAL A 447 13.28 -9.45 53.70
C VAL A 447 13.32 -9.44 55.21
N LEU A 448 12.13 -9.40 55.82
CA LEU A 448 11.83 -10.04 57.11
C LEU A 448 10.31 -10.21 57.23
#